data_AF-A0A6L3SZ88-F1
#
_entry.id   AF-A0A6L3SZ88-F1
#
_cell.length_a   1.000
_cell.length_b   1.000
_cell.length_c   1.000
_cell.angle_alpha   90.00
_cell.angle_beta   90.00
_cell.angle_gamma   90.00
#
_symmetry.space_group_name_H-M   'P 1'
#
loop_
_entity.id
_entity.type
_entity.pdbx_description
1 polymer ?
#
loop_
_entity_poly.entity_id
_entity_poly.type
_entity_poly.pdbx_seq_one_letter_code
_entity_poly.pdbx_strand_id
1 'polypeptide(L)' 'MAEAQNDGWTLAQARRDDGTVDIVFEITRDGTLTTIIVNLTREEARTHARGVLAAAGDAIERTFGGEGA' A
#
# COMPACT_ATOMS: atom_id res chain seq x y z
N MET A 1 12.32 -24.97 -17.23
CA MET A 1 11.00 -24.33 -17.10
C MET A 1 11.23 -23.05 -16.30
N ALA A 2 11.17 -21.89 -16.94
CA ALA A 2 11.27 -20.62 -16.22
C ALA A 2 9.94 -20.41 -15.48
N GLU A 3 10.01 -20.18 -14.18
CA GLU A 3 8.88 -19.77 -13.36
C GLU A 3 8.29 -18.51 -14.00
N ALA A 4 6.99 -18.51 -14.31
CA ALA A 4 6.31 -17.28 -14.67
C ALA A 4 6.50 -16.36 -13.46
N GLN A 5 7.29 -15.29 -13.62
CA GLN A 5 7.33 -14.22 -12.62
C GLN A 5 5.91 -13.66 -12.59
N ASN A 6 5.12 -14.09 -11.61
CA ASN A 6 3.74 -13.68 -11.48
C ASN A 6 3.74 -12.17 -11.28
N ASP A 7 3.07 -11.46 -12.19
CA ASP A 7 2.72 -10.07 -11.97
C ASP A 7 2.05 -9.95 -10.60
N GLY A 8 2.42 -8.91 -9.87
CA GLY A 8 2.02 -8.81 -8.48
C GLY A 8 2.54 -7.57 -7.82
N TRP A 9 2.01 -7.31 -6.63
CA TRP A 9 2.49 -6.24 -5.79
C TRP A 9 2.54 -6.68 -4.34
N THR A 10 3.50 -6.13 -3.60
CA THR A 10 3.59 -6.27 -2.15
C THR A 10 3.64 -4.88 -1.51
N LEU A 11 3.16 -4.83 -0.27
CA LEU A 11 3.26 -3.65 0.58
C LEU A 11 3.84 -4.09 1.93
N ALA A 12 4.98 -3.51 2.29
CA ALA A 12 5.65 -3.76 3.56
C ALA A 12 5.96 -2.45 4.28
N GLN A 13 6.17 -2.54 5.59
CA GLN A 13 6.57 -1.41 6.42
C GLN A 13 7.77 -1.76 7.29
N ALA A 14 8.70 -0.83 7.42
CA ALA A 14 9.87 -0.96 8.28
C ALA A 14 10.07 0.31 9.11
N ARG A 15 10.26 0.14 10.43
CA ARG A 15 10.67 1.24 11.29
C ARG A 15 12.18 1.42 11.19
N ARG A 16 12.65 2.65 11.04
CA ARG A 16 14.07 3.00 11.05
C ARG A 16 14.53 3.45 12.44
N ASP A 17 15.84 3.38 12.66
CA ASP A 17 16.47 3.77 13.93
C ASP A 17 16.33 5.28 14.22
N ASP A 18 16.20 6.10 13.18
CA ASP A 18 15.96 7.55 13.28
C ASP A 18 14.50 7.92 13.64
N GLY A 19 13.63 6.92 13.84
CA GLY A 19 12.23 7.11 14.21
C GLY A 19 11.27 7.33 13.04
N THR A 20 11.76 7.31 11.79
CA THR A 20 10.93 7.30 10.58
C THR A 20 10.41 5.90 10.26
N VAL A 21 9.46 5.82 9.32
CA VAL A 21 8.86 4.60 8.80
C VAL A 21 9.03 4.60 7.29
N ASP A 22 9.61 3.53 6.76
CA ASP A 22 9.59 3.27 5.32
C ASP A 22 8.35 2.45 4.99
N ILE A 23 7.60 2.90 3.99
CA ILE A 23 6.58 2.12 3.31
C ILE A 23 7.18 1.66 1.98
N VAL A 24 7.31 0.35 1.81
CA VAL A 24 7.91 -0.27 0.63
C VAL A 24 6.81 -0.89 -0.22
N PHE A 25 6.71 -0.42 -1.47
CA PHE A 25 5.86 -0.99 -2.50
C PHE A 25 6.74 -1.67 -3.54
N GLU A 26 6.59 -2.98 -3.69
CA GLU A 26 7.23 -3.71 -4.76
C GLU A 26 6.18 -4.09 -5.79
N ILE A 27 6.46 -3.80 -7.06
CA ILE A 27 5.55 -4.07 -8.18
C ILE A 27 6.35 -4.88 -9.19
N THR A 28 5.94 -6.12 -9.42
CA THR A 28 6.44 -6.92 -10.52
C THR A 28 5.43 -6.84 -11.66
N ARG A 29 5.88 -6.36 -12.82
CA ARG A 29 5.07 -6.29 -14.04
C ARG A 29 5.90 -6.64 -15.25
N ASP A 30 5.42 -7.57 -16.07
CA ASP A 30 6.10 -8.03 -17.29
C ASP A 30 7.54 -8.52 -16.97
N GLY A 31 7.73 -9.17 -15.82
CA GLY A 31 9.03 -9.62 -15.32
C GLY A 31 9.96 -8.51 -14.81
N THR A 32 9.50 -7.26 -14.78
CA THR A 32 10.27 -6.12 -14.27
C THR A 32 9.83 -5.78 -12.84
N LEU A 33 10.75 -5.86 -11.89
CA LEU A 33 10.55 -5.42 -10.51
C LEU A 33 10.82 -3.91 -10.39
N THR A 34 9.83 -3.17 -9.90
CA THR A 34 9.94 -1.76 -9.50
C THR A 34 9.72 -1.64 -8.00
N THR A 35 10.65 -1.02 -7.29
CA THR A 35 10.53 -0.75 -5.85
C THR A 35 10.35 0.75 -5.62
N ILE A 36 9.29 1.10 -4.89
CA ILE A 36 9.01 2.47 -4.45
C ILE A 36 9.12 2.48 -2.93
N ILE A 37 9.94 3.37 -2.39
CA ILE A 37 10.11 3.55 -0.94
C ILE A 37 9.64 4.95 -0.57
N VAL A 38 8.66 5.02 0.32
CA VAL A 38 8.17 6.27 0.90
C VAL A 38 8.66 6.34 2.34
N ASN A 39 9.58 7.26 2.62
CA ASN A 39 10.03 7.52 3.97
C ASN A 39 9.13 8.58 4.62
N LEU A 40 8.58 8.26 5.78
CA LEU A 40 7.65 9.10 6.52
C LEU A 40 8.13 9.29 7.96
N THR A 41 7.94 10.48 8.50
CA THR A 41 7.96 10.65 9.95
C THR A 41 6.86 9.83 10.60
N ARG A 42 6.97 9.58 11.91
CA ARG A 42 5.92 8.89 12.67
C ARG A 42 4.54 9.55 12.56
N GLU A 43 4.50 10.87 12.49
CA GLU A 43 3.25 11.63 12.35
C GLU A 43 2.65 11.45 10.96
N GLU A 44 3.45 11.60 9.91
CA GLU A 44 3.01 11.40 8.52
C GLU A 44 2.54 9.96 8.29
N ALA A 45 3.25 8.96 8.83
CA ALA A 45 2.84 7.56 8.74
C ALA A 45 1.46 7.31 9.38
N ARG A 46 1.19 7.95 10.53
CA ARG A 46 -0.13 7.84 11.21
C ARG A 46 -1.23 8.50 10.40
N THR A 47 -0.95 9.68 9.84
CA THR A 47 -1.90 10.40 8.99
C THR A 47 -2.19 9.62 7.70
N HIS A 48 -1.16 9.06 7.07
CA HIS A 48 -1.29 8.22 5.88
C HIS A 48 -2.16 6.99 6.14
N ALA A 49 -1.90 6.23 7.21
CA ALA A 49 -2.69 5.05 7.55
C ALA A 49 -4.17 5.37 7.79
N ARG A 50 -4.47 6.51 8.43
CA ARG A 50 -5.85 6.98 8.61
C ARG A 50 -6.52 7.32 7.28
N GLY A 51 -5.80 8.01 6.39
CA GLY A 51 -6.31 8.33 5.05
C GLY A 51 -6.63 7.08 4.24
N VAL A 52 -5.75 6.08 4.26
CA VAL A 52 -5.97 4.78 3.58
C VAL A 52 -7.20 4.07 4.13
N LEU A 53 -7.36 3.99 5.45
CA LEU A 53 -8.51 3.34 6.08
C LEU A 53 -9.82 4.07 5.78
N ALA A 54 -9.82 5.40 5.80
CA ALA A 54 -10.99 6.20 5.44
C ALA A 54 -11.40 5.93 3.98
N ALA A 55 -10.44 6.00 3.04
CA ALA A 55 -10.70 5.72 1.63
C ALA A 55 -11.17 4.28 1.38
N ALA A 56 -10.65 3.31 2.13
CA ALA A 56 -11.13 1.92 2.07
C ALA A 56 -12.58 1.81 2.58
N GLY A 57 -12.93 2.48 3.68
CA GLY A 57 -14.30 2.56 4.17
C GLY A 57 -15.25 3.16 3.13
N ASP A 58 -14.89 4.30 2.57
CA ASP A 58 -15.67 4.98 1.51
C ASP A 58 -15.86 4.06 0.29
N ALA A 59 -14.83 3.31 -0.11
CA ALA A 59 -14.93 2.37 -1.23
C ALA A 59 -15.88 1.19 -0.92
N ILE A 60 -15.85 0.66 0.30
CA ILE A 60 -16.75 -0.39 0.77
C ILE A 60 -18.20 0.13 0.77
N GLU A 61 -18.44 1.32 1.32
CA GLU A 61 -19.77 1.94 1.31
C GLU A 61 -20.30 2.14 -0.11
N ARG A 62 -19.47 2.55 -1.06
CA ARG A 62 -19.87 2.64 -2.48
C ARG A 62 -20.21 1.29 -3.10
N THR A 63 -19.54 0.23 -2.66
CA THR A 63 -19.74 -1.13 -3.20
C THR A 63 -21.04 -1.75 -2.70
N PHE A 64 -21.41 -1.50 -1.43
CA PHE A 64 -22.55 -2.17 -0.79
C PHE A 64 -23.72 -1.24 -0.43
N GLY A 65 -23.51 0.08 -0.40
CA GLY A 65 -24.51 1.08 -0.02
C GLY A 65 -25.40 1.57 -1.17
N GLY A 66 -25.32 0.95 -2.35
CA GLY A 66 -26.10 1.31 -3.55
C GLY A 66 -27.44 0.57 -3.70
N GLU A 67 -27.72 -0.47 -2.90
CA GLU A 67 -28.99 -1.18 -2.94
C GLU A 67 -29.88 -0.76 -1.76
N GLY A 68 -30.55 0.40 -1.87
CA GLY A 68 -31.57 0.78 -0.87
C GLY A 68 -31.88 2.26 -0.67
N ALA A 69 -31.76 3.12 -1.70
CA ALA A 69 -32.32 4.47 -1.69
C ALA A 69 -33.26 4.67 -2.89
#